data_AF-A0A2M7WQX2-F1
#
_entry.id   AF-A0A2M7WQX2-F1
#
_cell.length_a   1.000
_cell.length_b   1.000
_cell.length_c   1.000
_cell.angle_alpha   90.00
_cell.angle_beta   90.00
_cell.angle_gamma   90.00
#
_symmetry.space_group_name_H-M   'P 1'
#
loop_
_entity.id
_entity.type
_entity.pdbx_description
1 polymer ?
#
loop_
_entity_poly.entity_id
_entity_poly.type
_entity_poly.pdbx_seq_one_letter_code
_entity_poly.pdbx_strand_id
1 'polypeptide(L)'
;MEEWLSIVIRQLVLYSLPVLVSLTLVTLLEARLTKAEVPYPFYAISWSGSWMTLLAGLVFHRGIIVALPNYLQFGVKNAAIRFLTHLFLFVIGLLLFSWSLSHQAPAGLPPLHHWWAKVLMFFNLCMAALHLLPLPLLLMGEWLQKLFGLTFSHRLALKEKQLWWLVAALAASPLLDMVLGAYLVFPVYEVVSSYAAQLAQ
;
A
#
# COMPACT_ATOMS: atom_id res chain seq x y z
N MET A 1 25.92 -11.01 5.63
CA MET A 1 25.11 -11.61 4.53
C MET A 1 23.96 -12.42 5.10
N GLU A 2 24.21 -13.35 6.03
CA GLU A 2 23.17 -14.20 6.65
C GLU A 2 22.13 -13.41 7.46
N GLU A 3 22.54 -12.43 8.26
CA GLU A 3 21.63 -11.58 9.03
C GLU A 3 20.71 -10.74 8.14
N TRP A 4 21.29 -10.10 7.12
CA TRP A 4 20.53 -9.33 6.13
C TRP A 4 19.48 -10.20 5.43
N LEU A 5 19.86 -11.40 4.99
CA LEU A 5 18.94 -12.34 4.34
C LEU A 5 17.82 -12.77 5.31
N SER A 6 18.14 -13.01 6.58
CA SER A 6 17.17 -13.33 7.62
C SER A 6 16.15 -12.20 7.82
N ILE A 7 16.59 -10.94 7.81
CA ILE A 7 15.70 -9.79 7.90
C ILE A 7 14.76 -9.76 6.69
N VAL A 8 15.29 -9.89 5.47
CA VAL A 8 14.47 -9.85 4.25
C VAL A 8 13.43 -10.98 4.25
N ILE A 9 13.82 -12.21 4.60
CA ILE A 9 12.89 -13.35 4.67
C ILE A 9 11.80 -13.08 5.71
N ARG A 10 12.18 -12.60 6.90
CA ARG A 10 11.21 -12.28 7.96
C ARG A 10 10.21 -11.23 7.48
N GLN A 11 10.68 -10.14 6.87
CA GLN A 11 9.79 -9.10 6.38
C GLN A 11 8.89 -9.61 5.25
N LEU A 12 9.40 -10.46 4.35
CA LEU A 12 8.59 -11.06 3.30
C LEU A 12 7.46 -11.93 3.86
N VAL A 13 7.73 -12.73 4.89
CA VAL A 13 6.69 -13.52 5.59
C VAL A 13 5.67 -12.63 6.29
N LEU A 14 6.09 -11.53 6.91
CA LEU A 14 5.20 -10.61 7.62
C LEU A 14 4.32 -9.77 6.68
N TYR A 15 4.86 -9.32 5.54
CA TYR A 15 4.15 -8.42 4.61
C TYR A 15 3.35 -9.15 3.53
N SER A 16 3.72 -10.36 3.13
CA SER A 16 3.07 -11.08 2.02
C SER A 16 1.57 -11.25 2.24
N LEU A 17 1.13 -11.78 3.38
CA LEU A 17 -0.30 -12.00 3.64
C LEU A 17 -1.12 -10.69 3.68
N PRO A 18 -0.74 -9.65 4.44
CA PRO A 18 -1.46 -8.38 4.42
C PRO A 18 -1.53 -7.72 3.03
N VAL A 19 -0.46 -7.80 2.24
CA VAL A 19 -0.44 -7.30 0.86
C VAL A 19 -1.43 -8.08 -0.01
N LEU A 20 -1.38 -9.42 0.04
CA LEU A 20 -2.29 -10.29 -0.72
C LEU A 20 -3.75 -9.99 -0.38
N VAL A 21 -4.08 -9.93 0.91
CA VAL A 21 -5.43 -9.64 1.40
C VAL A 21 -5.87 -8.24 0.97
N SER A 22 -5.04 -7.22 1.22
CA SER A 22 -5.38 -5.83 0.93
C SER A 22 -5.62 -5.61 -0.56
N LEU A 23 -4.66 -5.97 -1.42
CA LEU A 23 -4.78 -5.70 -2.86
C LEU A 23 -5.92 -6.50 -3.50
N THR A 24 -6.17 -7.73 -3.04
CA THR A 24 -7.30 -8.54 -3.51
C THR A 24 -8.63 -7.91 -3.10
N LEU A 25 -8.81 -7.57 -1.82
CA LEU A 25 -10.06 -6.99 -1.33
C LEU A 25 -10.35 -5.62 -1.93
N VAL A 26 -9.34 -4.77 -2.07
CA VAL A 26 -9.49 -3.45 -2.71
C VAL A 26 -10.01 -3.59 -4.13
N THR A 27 -9.48 -4.56 -4.87
CA THR A 27 -9.88 -4.81 -6.27
C THR A 27 -11.29 -5.37 -6.37
N LEU A 28 -11.65 -6.31 -5.49
CA LEU A 28 -13.01 -6.86 -5.44
C LEU A 28 -14.04 -5.81 -5.04
N LEU A 29 -13.71 -4.92 -4.09
CA LEU A 29 -14.58 -3.82 -3.69
C LEU A 29 -14.68 -2.75 -4.79
N GLU A 30 -13.57 -2.39 -5.45
CA GLU A 30 -13.57 -1.51 -6.62
C GLU A 30 -14.50 -2.06 -7.70
N ALA A 31 -14.37 -3.35 -8.03
CA ALA A 31 -15.22 -4.01 -9.02
C ALA A 31 -16.70 -3.98 -8.65
N ARG A 32 -17.04 -4.24 -7.38
CA ARG A 32 -18.43 -4.17 -6.91
C ARG A 32 -19.00 -2.76 -7.02
N LEU A 33 -18.23 -1.74 -6.65
CA LEU A 33 -18.68 -0.35 -6.64
C LEU A 33 -18.74 0.27 -8.06
N THR A 34 -17.85 -0.16 -8.96
CA THR A 34 -17.80 0.32 -10.34
C THR A 34 -18.59 -0.55 -11.31
N LYS A 35 -19.09 -1.71 -10.86
CA LYS A 35 -19.68 -2.78 -11.68
C LYS A 35 -18.74 -3.25 -12.79
N ALA A 36 -17.44 -3.14 -12.59
CA ALA A 36 -16.42 -3.66 -13.50
C ALA A 36 -16.28 -5.17 -13.32
N GLU A 37 -16.02 -5.88 -14.41
CA GLU A 37 -15.71 -7.30 -14.35
C GLU A 37 -14.27 -7.51 -13.91
N VAL A 38 -14.06 -8.41 -12.94
CA VAL A 38 -12.72 -8.84 -12.51
C VAL A 38 -12.34 -10.07 -13.32
N PRO A 39 -11.23 -10.06 -14.08
CA PRO A 39 -10.83 -11.21 -14.89
C PRO A 39 -10.60 -12.49 -14.05
N TYR A 40 -10.01 -12.35 -12.86
CA TYR A 40 -9.79 -13.42 -11.89
C TYR A 40 -9.48 -12.87 -10.49
N PRO A 41 -9.67 -13.63 -9.40
CA PRO A 41 -9.63 -13.08 -8.02
C PRO A 41 -8.32 -12.37 -7.65
N PHE A 42 -7.19 -12.82 -8.19
CA PHE A 42 -5.86 -12.30 -7.88
C PHE A 42 -5.34 -11.30 -8.93
N TYR A 43 -6.23 -10.66 -9.69
CA TYR A 43 -5.87 -9.77 -10.80
C TYR A 43 -4.92 -8.62 -10.40
N ALA A 44 -5.16 -7.99 -9.25
CA ALA A 44 -4.31 -6.87 -8.84
C ALA A 44 -2.89 -7.28 -8.43
N ILE A 45 -2.69 -8.52 -7.99
CA ILE A 45 -1.40 -9.01 -7.50
C ILE A 45 -0.65 -9.85 -8.54
N SER A 46 -1.30 -10.30 -9.60
CA SER A 46 -0.65 -11.11 -10.64
C SER A 46 0.40 -10.35 -11.43
N TRP A 47 0.42 -9.02 -11.31
CA TRP A 47 1.35 -8.16 -11.99
C TRP A 47 2.72 -8.13 -11.32
N SER A 48 3.77 -8.32 -12.11
CA SER A 48 5.17 -8.25 -11.65
C SER A 48 5.54 -6.90 -10.99
N GLY A 49 4.95 -5.80 -11.45
CA GLY A 49 5.19 -4.47 -10.88
C GLY A 49 4.79 -4.35 -9.40
N SER A 50 3.75 -5.08 -8.99
CA SER A 50 3.29 -5.14 -7.60
C SER A 50 4.37 -5.72 -6.69
N TRP A 51 4.96 -6.84 -7.10
CA TRP A 51 6.00 -7.52 -6.35
C TRP A 51 7.34 -6.81 -6.40
N MET A 52 7.71 -6.20 -7.52
CA MET A 52 8.99 -5.49 -7.65
C MET A 52 9.10 -4.31 -6.68
N THR A 53 8.03 -3.53 -6.53
CA THR A 53 7.99 -2.38 -5.61
C THR A 53 8.06 -2.81 -4.16
N LEU A 54 7.31 -3.86 -3.81
CA LEU A 54 7.36 -4.48 -2.49
C LEU A 54 8.77 -5.00 -2.17
N LEU A 55 9.34 -5.82 -3.06
CA LEU A 55 10.67 -6.41 -2.86
C LEU A 55 11.76 -5.33 -2.77
N ALA A 56 11.67 -4.28 -3.58
CA ALA A 56 12.59 -3.15 -3.49
C ALA A 56 12.52 -2.48 -2.10
N GLY A 57 11.32 -2.14 -1.61
CA GLY A 57 11.16 -1.56 -0.28
C GLY A 57 11.74 -2.45 0.82
N LEU A 58 11.52 -3.77 0.74
CA LEU A 58 12.02 -4.75 1.72
C LEU A 58 13.55 -4.91 1.67
N VAL A 59 14.12 -5.08 0.49
CA VAL A 59 15.58 -5.25 0.27
C VAL A 59 16.35 -4.03 0.78
N PHE A 60 15.83 -2.84 0.51
CA PHE A 60 16.44 -1.57 0.91
C PHE A 60 15.99 -1.07 2.29
N HIS A 61 15.23 -1.88 3.04
CA HIS A 61 14.80 -1.60 4.42
C HIS A 61 14.09 -0.25 4.56
N ARG A 62 13.23 0.08 3.61
CA ARG A 62 12.50 1.36 3.58
C ARG A 62 11.34 1.34 4.56
N GLY A 63 11.03 2.51 5.12
CA GLY A 63 9.95 2.67 6.08
C GLY A 63 8.59 2.57 5.41
N ILE A 64 8.42 3.24 4.27
CA ILE A 64 7.23 3.19 3.44
C ILE A 64 7.29 1.95 2.54
N ILE A 65 6.37 1.03 2.79
CA ILE A 65 6.20 -0.18 1.99
C ILE A 65 4.99 0.00 1.07
N VAL A 66 5.21 -0.14 -0.23
CA VAL A 66 4.19 0.00 -1.27
C VAL A 66 4.19 -1.21 -2.19
N ALA A 67 3.02 -1.57 -2.70
CA ALA A 67 2.85 -2.58 -3.73
C ALA A 67 1.84 -2.05 -4.74
N LEU A 68 2.29 -1.77 -5.97
CA LEU A 68 1.43 -1.19 -6.99
C LEU A 68 0.48 -2.24 -7.57
N PRO A 69 -0.85 -2.12 -7.38
CA PRO A 69 -1.78 -3.08 -7.95
C PRO A 69 -1.95 -2.86 -9.45
N ASN A 70 -2.29 -3.95 -10.16
CA ASN A 70 -2.83 -3.84 -11.51
C ASN A 70 -4.25 -3.28 -11.44
N TYR A 71 -4.43 -2.02 -11.82
CA TYR A 71 -5.71 -1.33 -11.70
C TYR A 71 -6.74 -1.89 -12.68
N LEU A 72 -7.97 -2.10 -12.22
CA LEU A 72 -9.10 -2.43 -13.09
C LEU A 72 -9.46 -1.24 -13.99
N GLN A 73 -9.53 -0.06 -13.39
CA GLN A 73 -9.84 1.17 -14.10
C GLN A 73 -9.02 2.35 -13.56
N PHE A 74 -8.69 3.27 -14.48
CA PHE A 74 -8.05 4.54 -14.16
C PHE A 74 -9.10 5.63 -13.88
N GLY A 75 -8.66 6.76 -13.32
CA GLY A 75 -9.50 7.93 -13.06
C GLY A 75 -9.66 8.29 -11.59
N VAL A 76 -10.03 9.56 -11.33
CA VAL A 76 -10.13 10.15 -9.98
C VAL A 76 -11.14 9.41 -9.11
N LYS A 77 -12.32 9.07 -9.66
CA LYS A 77 -13.35 8.30 -8.95
C LYS A 77 -12.81 6.96 -8.45
N ASN A 78 -12.11 6.21 -9.31
CA ASN A 78 -11.58 4.89 -8.99
C ASN A 78 -10.41 5.00 -7.99
N ALA A 79 -9.55 6.01 -8.14
CA ALA A 79 -8.52 6.32 -7.16
C ALA A 79 -9.11 6.66 -5.78
N ALA A 80 -10.20 7.43 -5.71
CA ALA A 80 -10.89 7.75 -4.47
C ALA A 80 -11.52 6.50 -3.84
N ILE A 81 -12.13 5.62 -4.63
CA ILE A 81 -12.66 4.33 -4.15
C ILE A 81 -11.54 3.49 -3.52
N ARG A 82 -10.40 3.36 -4.19
CA ARG A 82 -9.24 2.62 -3.67
C ARG A 82 -8.69 3.26 -2.40
N PHE A 83 -8.54 4.59 -2.38
CA PHE A 83 -8.14 5.34 -1.19
C PHE A 83 -9.05 5.04 0.01
N LEU A 84 -10.37 5.18 -0.17
CA LEU A 84 -11.35 4.92 0.88
C LEU A 84 -11.32 3.45 1.33
N THR A 85 -11.12 2.53 0.39
CA THR A 85 -11.04 1.09 0.72
C THR A 85 -9.78 0.78 1.53
N HIS A 86 -8.63 1.35 1.17
CA HIS A 86 -7.42 1.25 1.98
C HIS A 86 -7.62 1.89 3.36
N LEU A 87 -8.28 3.05 3.46
CA LEU A 87 -8.58 3.67 4.75
C LEU A 87 -9.49 2.77 5.61
N PHE A 88 -10.49 2.13 5.01
CA PHE A 88 -11.34 1.16 5.69
C PHE A 88 -10.55 -0.06 6.19
N LEU A 89 -9.67 -0.63 5.36
CA LEU A 89 -8.81 -1.74 5.75
C LEU A 89 -7.77 -1.34 6.81
N PHE A 90 -7.31 -0.09 6.80
CA PHE A 90 -6.48 0.48 7.86
C PHE A 90 -7.23 0.48 9.20
N VAL A 91 -8.49 0.94 9.22
CA VAL A 91 -9.34 0.92 10.42
C VAL A 91 -9.58 -0.51 10.91
N ILE A 92 -9.86 -1.46 10.00
CA ILE A 92 -9.96 -2.88 10.36
C ILE A 92 -8.65 -3.38 10.97
N GLY A 93 -7.51 -3.04 10.37
CA GLY A 93 -6.19 -3.40 10.88
C GLY A 93 -5.96 -2.86 12.29
N LEU A 94 -6.36 -1.61 12.56
CA LEU A 94 -6.34 -1.01 13.89
C LEU A 94 -7.18 -1.81 14.88
N LEU A 95 -8.44 -2.11 14.55
CA LEU A 95 -9.33 -2.87 15.43
C LEU A 95 -8.77 -4.27 15.72
N LEU A 96 -8.29 -4.96 14.69
CA LEU A 96 -7.64 -6.26 14.83
C LEU A 96 -6.37 -6.17 15.67
N PHE A 97 -5.61 -5.08 15.54
CA PHE A 97 -4.38 -4.89 16.31
C PHE A 97 -4.70 -4.65 17.78
N SER A 98 -5.62 -3.73 18.10
CA SER A 98 -6.09 -3.51 19.48
C SER A 98 -6.67 -4.78 20.09
N TRP A 99 -7.49 -5.52 19.34
CA TRP A 99 -8.03 -6.81 19.79
C TRP A 99 -6.94 -7.87 19.98
N SER A 100 -5.95 -7.92 19.09
CA SER A 100 -4.82 -8.84 19.26
C SER A 100 -4.06 -8.54 20.55
N LEU A 101 -3.82 -7.27 20.87
CA LEU A 101 -3.06 -6.86 22.06
C LEU A 101 -3.71 -7.29 23.39
N SER A 102 -5.03 -7.46 23.42
CA SER A 102 -5.72 -7.96 24.62
C SER A 102 -5.60 -9.48 24.82
N HIS A 103 -5.02 -10.20 23.86
CA HIS A 103 -4.81 -11.65 23.93
C HIS A 103 -3.31 -11.95 24.07
N GLN A 104 -2.97 -12.86 24.97
CA GLN A 104 -1.59 -13.34 25.07
C GLN A 104 -1.24 -14.21 23.86
N ALA A 105 -0.07 -13.96 23.29
CA ALA A 105 0.47 -14.84 22.27
C ALA A 105 0.71 -16.24 22.86
N PRO A 106 0.40 -17.31 22.11
CA PRO A 106 0.66 -18.67 22.58
C PRO A 106 2.14 -18.87 22.85
N ALA A 107 2.45 -19.45 24.02
CA ALA A 107 3.82 -19.66 24.48
C ALA A 107 4.64 -20.45 23.45
N GLY A 108 5.85 -19.98 23.15
CA GLY A 108 6.78 -20.67 22.24
C GLY A 108 6.55 -20.44 20.75
N LEU A 109 5.50 -19.72 20.35
CA LEU A 109 5.27 -19.33 18.95
C LEU A 109 5.44 -17.82 18.75
N PRO A 110 5.94 -17.39 17.56
CA PRO A 110 5.98 -15.97 17.25
C PRO A 110 4.56 -15.39 17.22
N PRO A 111 4.34 -14.16 17.72
CA PRO A 111 3.04 -13.49 17.78
C PRO A 111 2.52 -13.03 16.40
N LEU A 112 2.43 -13.94 15.42
CA LEU A 112 2.16 -13.61 14.01
C LEU A 112 0.86 -12.84 13.81
N HIS A 113 -0.18 -13.14 14.60
CA HIS A 113 -1.46 -12.43 14.53
C HIS A 113 -1.33 -10.94 14.91
N HIS A 114 -0.54 -10.61 15.94
CA HIS A 114 -0.24 -9.22 16.29
C HIS A 114 0.52 -8.53 15.16
N TRP A 115 1.53 -9.21 14.60
CA TRP A 115 2.33 -8.66 13.51
C TRP A 115 1.51 -8.44 12.25
N TRP A 116 0.69 -9.40 11.84
CA TRP A 116 -0.15 -9.26 10.65
C TRP A 116 -1.21 -8.19 10.81
N ALA A 117 -1.84 -8.05 11.98
CA ALA A 117 -2.77 -6.95 12.23
C ALA A 117 -2.07 -5.58 12.16
N LYS A 118 -0.90 -5.48 12.79
CA LYS A 118 -0.04 -4.28 12.76
C LYS A 118 0.41 -3.93 11.34
N VAL A 119 0.83 -4.92 10.56
CA VAL A 119 1.28 -4.76 9.18
C VAL A 119 0.10 -4.45 8.25
N LEU A 120 -1.08 -5.06 8.46
CA LEU A 120 -2.28 -4.73 7.71
C LEU A 120 -2.67 -3.27 7.92
N MET A 121 -2.66 -2.79 9.16
CA MET A 121 -2.86 -1.39 9.49
C MET A 121 -1.81 -0.53 8.75
N PHE A 122 -0.53 -0.76 9.00
CA PHE A 122 0.56 0.06 8.44
C PHE A 122 0.59 0.09 6.91
N PHE A 123 0.49 -1.07 6.26
CA PHE A 123 0.52 -1.19 4.80
C PHE A 123 -0.65 -0.44 4.15
N ASN A 124 -1.86 -0.60 4.69
CA ASN A 124 -3.02 0.11 4.14
C ASN A 124 -2.94 1.62 4.35
N LEU A 125 -2.34 2.10 5.44
CA LEU A 125 -2.03 3.52 5.60
C LEU A 125 -1.03 4.02 4.56
N CYS A 126 0.05 3.26 4.30
CA CYS A 126 1.01 3.57 3.24
C CYS A 126 0.32 3.64 1.86
N MET A 127 -0.52 2.67 1.54
CA MET A 127 -1.25 2.62 0.27
C MET A 127 -2.28 3.75 0.14
N ALA A 128 -2.99 4.09 1.21
CA ALA A 128 -3.89 5.25 1.24
C ALA A 128 -3.11 6.55 1.00
N ALA A 129 -1.99 6.75 1.69
CA ALA A 129 -1.11 7.91 1.49
C ALA A 129 -0.59 7.97 0.04
N LEU A 130 -0.21 6.83 -0.54
CA LEU A 130 0.22 6.76 -1.93
C LEU A 130 -0.87 7.23 -2.90
N HIS A 131 -2.15 6.96 -2.63
CA HIS A 131 -3.26 7.45 -3.44
C HIS A 131 -3.50 8.96 -3.31
N LEU A 132 -2.92 9.62 -2.30
CA LEU A 132 -2.90 11.08 -2.22
C LEU A 132 -1.82 11.72 -3.10
N LEU A 133 -0.84 10.99 -3.64
CA LEU A 133 0.12 11.53 -4.63
C LEU A 133 -0.46 11.72 -6.04
N PRO A 134 -1.22 10.75 -6.62
CA PRO A 134 -1.80 10.93 -7.93
C PRO A 134 -2.92 11.97 -7.91
N LEU A 135 -3.60 12.21 -6.80
CA LEU A 135 -4.70 13.19 -6.74
C LEU A 135 -4.25 14.63 -7.07
N PRO A 136 -3.21 15.20 -6.43
CA PRO A 136 -2.64 16.49 -6.79
C PRO A 136 -2.15 16.53 -8.24
N LEU A 137 -1.45 15.49 -8.70
CA LEU A 137 -0.91 15.45 -10.06
C LEU A 137 -2.00 15.33 -11.13
N LEU A 138 -3.06 14.56 -10.88
CA LEU A 138 -4.20 14.40 -11.77
C LEU A 138 -5.08 15.66 -11.78
N LEU A 139 -5.35 16.26 -10.61
CA LEU A 139 -6.08 17.53 -10.53
C LEU A 139 -5.31 18.65 -11.21
N MET A 140 -3.99 18.71 -11.02
CA MET A 140 -3.13 19.65 -11.72
C MET A 140 -3.10 19.38 -13.22
N GLY A 141 -3.07 18.11 -13.65
CA GLY A 141 -3.16 17.72 -15.05
C GLY A 141 -4.49 18.14 -15.70
N GLU A 142 -5.61 17.89 -15.03
CA GLU A 142 -6.94 18.33 -15.47
C GLU A 142 -7.06 19.87 -15.50
N TRP A 143 -6.48 20.56 -14.52
CA TRP A 143 -6.44 22.02 -14.46
C TRP A 143 -5.58 22.62 -15.58
N LEU A 144 -4.39 22.06 -15.83
CA LEU A 144 -3.51 22.43 -16.94
C LEU A 144 -4.14 22.13 -18.29
N GLN A 145 -4.84 21.01 -18.45
CA GLN A 145 -5.58 20.69 -19.66
C GLN A 145 -6.69 21.72 -19.90
N LYS A 146 -7.44 22.12 -18.86
CA LYS A 146 -8.48 23.15 -18.98
C LYS A 146 -7.92 24.54 -19.30
N LEU A 147 -6.78 24.91 -18.73
CA LEU A 147 -6.18 26.22 -18.94
C LEU A 147 -5.41 26.34 -20.27
N PHE A 148 -4.69 25.29 -20.65
CA PHE A 148 -3.75 25.34 -21.77
C PHE A 148 -4.19 24.48 -22.96
N GLY A 149 -5.33 23.79 -22.88
CA GLY A 149 -5.80 22.88 -23.93
C GLY A 149 -4.88 21.67 -24.15
N LEU A 150 -3.91 21.44 -23.26
CA LEU A 150 -2.93 20.37 -23.36
C LEU A 150 -3.60 19.03 -23.08
N THR A 151 -3.96 18.31 -24.14
CA THR A 151 -4.33 16.90 -24.05
C THR A 151 -3.08 16.10 -23.67
N PHE A 152 -2.90 15.85 -22.37
CA PHE A 152 -1.95 14.85 -21.90
C PHE A 152 -2.42 13.48 -22.38
N SER A 153 -1.99 13.14 -23.58
CA SER A 153 -2.28 11.87 -24.22
C SER A 153 -1.86 10.74 -23.29
N HIS A 154 -2.80 9.85 -22.97
CA HIS A 154 -2.67 8.67 -22.10
C HIS A 154 -1.56 7.68 -22.51
N ARG A 155 -0.76 8.01 -23.54
CA ARG A 155 0.36 7.26 -24.10
C ARG A 155 1.69 7.94 -23.78
N LEU A 156 2.02 8.13 -22.50
CA LEU A 156 3.43 8.15 -22.13
C LEU A 156 3.97 6.74 -22.36
N ALA A 157 4.30 6.45 -23.62
CA ALA A 157 4.83 5.19 -24.13
C ALA A 157 6.29 5.00 -23.69
N LEU A 158 6.58 5.23 -22.41
CA LEU A 158 7.73 4.62 -21.78
C LEU A 158 7.51 3.11 -21.93
N LYS A 159 8.45 2.42 -22.59
CA LYS A 159 8.41 0.97 -22.71
C LYS A 159 8.12 0.42 -21.31
N GLU A 160 7.03 -0.33 -21.15
CA GLU A 160 6.52 -0.77 -19.84
C GLU A 160 7.64 -1.29 -18.92
N LYS A 161 8.63 -1.99 -19.50
CA LYS A 161 9.82 -2.48 -18.80
C LYS A 161 10.68 -1.40 -18.12
N GLN A 162 10.91 -0.26 -18.77
CA GLN A 162 11.73 0.83 -18.21
C GLN A 162 11.00 1.56 -17.08
N LEU A 163 9.67 1.67 -17.19
CA LEU A 163 8.85 2.25 -16.13
C LEU A 163 8.95 1.43 -14.84
N TRP A 164 9.02 0.10 -14.92
CA TRP A 164 9.19 -0.76 -13.73
C TRP A 164 10.46 -0.47 -12.96
N TRP A 165 11.58 -0.29 -13.66
CA TRP A 165 12.86 0.01 -13.02
C TRP A 165 12.86 1.37 -12.35
N LEU A 166 12.24 2.38 -12.97
CA LEU A 166 12.12 3.71 -12.38
C LEU A 166 11.25 3.68 -11.12
N VAL A 167 10.12 2.98 -11.18
CA VAL A 167 9.21 2.85 -10.04
C VAL A 167 9.83 2.02 -8.92
N ALA A 168 10.54 0.93 -9.23
CA ALA A 168 11.27 0.14 -8.26
C ALA A 168 12.43 0.96 -7.64
N ALA A 169 13.14 1.77 -8.43
CA ALA A 169 14.16 2.68 -7.93
C ALA A 169 13.57 3.74 -6.99
N LEU A 170 12.40 4.27 -7.31
CA LEU A 170 11.67 5.20 -6.43
C LEU A 170 11.30 4.52 -5.11
N ALA A 171 10.76 3.30 -5.16
CA ALA A 171 10.43 2.51 -3.97
C ALA A 171 11.66 2.13 -3.14
N ALA A 172 12.82 1.92 -3.79
CA ALA A 172 14.11 1.68 -3.12
C ALA A 172 14.71 2.96 -2.50
N SER A 173 14.30 4.13 -2.98
CA SER A 173 14.82 5.43 -2.54
C SER A 173 14.17 5.91 -1.24
N PRO A 174 14.84 6.77 -0.45
CA PRO A 174 14.23 7.37 0.76
C PRO A 174 13.19 8.46 0.44
N LEU A 175 12.92 8.76 -0.83
CA LEU A 175 12.05 9.87 -1.21
C LEU A 175 10.62 9.68 -0.69
N LEU A 176 10.09 8.46 -0.77
CA LEU A 176 8.76 8.16 -0.22
C LEU A 176 8.73 8.30 1.30
N ASP A 177 9.79 7.86 1.98
CA ASP A 177 9.94 8.02 3.43
C ASP A 177 9.97 9.51 3.82
N MET A 178 10.65 10.36 3.04
CA MET A 178 10.74 11.80 3.31
C MET A 178 9.44 12.55 3.00
N VAL A 179 8.77 12.23 1.89
CA VAL A 179 7.59 12.98 1.42
C VAL A 179 6.30 12.48 2.06
N LEU A 180 6.09 11.16 2.10
CA LEU A 180 4.88 10.56 2.66
C LEU A 180 5.09 10.06 4.09
N GLY A 181 6.24 9.44 4.35
CA GLY A 181 6.57 8.90 5.67
C GLY A 181 6.59 9.97 6.75
N ALA A 182 7.50 10.93 6.63
CA ALA A 182 7.75 11.94 7.66
C ALA A 182 6.54 12.84 7.93
N TYR A 183 5.78 13.21 6.89
CA TYR A 183 4.71 14.20 7.02
C TYR A 183 3.33 13.61 7.27
N LEU A 184 3.10 12.34 6.92
CA LEU A 184 1.77 11.75 6.98
C LEU A 184 1.76 10.38 7.65
N VAL A 185 2.48 9.41 7.11
CA VAL A 185 2.33 8.01 7.52
C VAL A 185 2.88 7.78 8.92
N PHE A 186 4.11 8.19 9.22
CA PHE A 186 4.72 7.89 10.52
C PHE A 186 4.01 8.61 11.67
N PRO A 187 3.66 9.92 11.58
CA PRO A 187 2.92 10.59 12.65
C PRO A 187 1.53 9.97 12.90
N VAL A 188 0.77 9.68 11.84
CA VAL A 188 -0.57 9.07 11.97
C VAL A 188 -0.44 7.67 12.57
N TYR A 189 0.53 6.89 12.10
CA TYR A 189 0.76 5.54 12.60
C TYR A 189 1.16 5.52 14.07
N GLU A 190 2.02 6.43 14.51
CA GLU A 190 2.45 6.57 15.90
C GLU A 190 1.26 6.87 16.82
N VAL A 191 0.46 7.87 16.46
CA VAL A 191 -0.74 8.27 17.22
C VAL A 191 -1.71 7.08 17.32
N VAL A 192 -2.02 6.44 16.21
CA VAL A 192 -3.00 5.35 16.17
C VAL A 192 -2.50 4.09 16.87
N SER A 193 -1.20 3.77 16.76
CA SER A 193 -0.60 2.66 17.50
C SER A 193 -0.62 2.90 19.01
N SER A 194 -0.42 4.15 19.43
CA SER A 194 -0.51 4.54 20.85
C SER A 194 -1.94 4.40 21.38
N TYR A 195 -2.94 4.83 20.60
CA TYR A 195 -4.35 4.60 20.94
C TYR A 195 -4.70 3.10 21.02
N ALA A 196 -4.18 2.28 20.09
CA ALA A 196 -4.41 0.84 20.11
C ALA A 196 -3.91 0.20 21.41
N ALA A 197 -2.73 0.62 21.88
CA ALA A 197 -2.17 0.14 23.14
C ALA A 197 -2.99 0.59 24.36
N GLN A 198 -3.52 1.81 24.35
CA GLN A 198 -4.40 2.31 25.42
C GLN A 198 -5.75 1.57 25.46
N LEU A 199 -6.32 1.24 24.30
CA LEU A 199 -7.60 0.50 24.20
C LEU A 199 -7.49 -0.97 24.66
N ALA A 200 -6.27 -1.52 24.69
CA ALA A 200 -6.01 -2.90 25.08
C ALA A 200 -5.72 -3.08 26.58
N GLN A 201 -5.58 -1.98 27.32
CA GLN A 201 -5.46 -1.94 28.79
C GLN A 201 -6.84 -1.95 29.45
#